data_AF-A0A529HTT0-F1
#
_entry.id   AF-A0A529HTT0-F1
#
_cell.length_a   1.000
_cell.length_b   1.000
_cell.length_c   1.000
_cell.angle_alpha   90.00
_cell.angle_beta   90.00
_cell.angle_gamma   90.00
#
_symmetry.space_group_name_H-M   'P 1'
#
loop_
_entity.id
_entity.type
_entity.pdbx_description
1 polymer ?
#
loop_
_entity_poly.entity_id
_entity_poly.type
_entity_poly.pdbx_seq_one_letter_code
_entity_poly.pdbx_strand_id
1 'polypeptide(L)'
;GLIGTVFMPFFAKDWHLMAALLFVWGGVVAAMYTIGLAHLGSQLSGHELASANAAFVLCYGVGMVIGPQAIGIGMDAFGPSGFGWSLALFFAAYMLLVLVRLVRKIL
;
A
#
# COMPACT_ATOMS: atom_id res chain seq x y z
N GLY A 1 5.44 -3.19 4.60
CA GLY A 1 4.51 -3.88 3.69
C GLY A 1 3.95 -5.15 4.33
N LEU A 2 3.95 -6.22 3.57
CA LEU A 2 3.31 -7.50 3.89
C LEU A 2 3.46 -8.00 5.34
N ILE A 3 4.68 -7.95 5.89
CA ILE A 3 4.97 -8.43 7.26
C ILE A 3 4.07 -7.71 8.28
N GLY A 4 4.03 -6.38 8.26
CA GLY A 4 3.25 -5.60 9.23
C GLY A 4 1.75 -5.92 9.18
N THR A 5 1.19 -6.11 7.99
CA THR A 5 -0.24 -6.41 7.80
C THR A 5 -0.60 -7.85 8.18
N VAL A 6 0.31 -8.81 7.98
CA VAL A 6 0.12 -10.21 8.41
C VAL A 6 0.15 -10.33 9.93
N PHE A 7 1.01 -9.57 10.61
CA PHE A 7 1.11 -9.59 12.07
C PHE A 7 0.05 -8.71 12.78
N MET A 8 -0.57 -7.77 12.07
CA MET A 8 -1.61 -6.88 12.57
C MET A 8 -2.76 -7.56 13.35
N PRO A 9 -3.38 -8.68 12.89
CA PRO A 9 -4.44 -9.34 13.68
C PRO A 9 -3.96 -9.91 15.01
N PHE A 10 -2.66 -10.25 15.13
CA PHE A 10 -2.08 -10.74 16.38
C PHE A 10 -1.83 -9.60 17.36
N PHE A 11 -1.39 -8.44 16.87
CA PHE A 11 -1.14 -7.25 17.69
C PHE A 11 -2.42 -6.53 18.09
N ALA A 12 -3.54 -6.76 17.40
CA ALA A 12 -4.83 -6.16 17.74
C ALA A 12 -5.32 -6.44 19.17
N LYS A 13 -4.74 -7.43 19.87
CA LYS A 13 -5.04 -7.75 21.28
C LYS A 13 -4.37 -6.79 22.28
N ASP A 14 -3.31 -6.10 21.87
CA ASP A 14 -2.53 -5.19 22.72
C ASP A 14 -2.47 -3.79 22.08
N TRP A 15 -3.07 -2.83 22.76
CA TRP A 15 -3.15 -1.45 22.26
C TRP A 15 -1.78 -0.82 22.00
N HIS A 16 -0.77 -1.10 22.83
CA HIS A 16 0.54 -0.49 22.70
C HIS A 16 1.29 -1.03 21.47
N LEU A 17 1.20 -2.34 21.24
CA LEU A 17 1.78 -2.96 20.03
C LEU A 17 1.07 -2.48 18.76
N MET A 18 -0.26 -2.39 18.79
CA MET A 18 -1.02 -1.90 17.65
C MET A 18 -0.71 -0.42 17.36
N ALA A 19 -0.63 0.43 18.39
CA ALA A 19 -0.28 1.84 18.23
C ALA A 19 1.13 2.01 17.67
N ALA A 20 2.12 1.25 18.16
CA ALA A 20 3.48 1.28 17.62
C ALA A 20 3.51 0.84 16.15
N LEU A 21 2.79 -0.23 15.80
CA LEU A 21 2.66 -0.68 14.42
C LEU A 21 2.05 0.41 13.54
N LEU A 22 0.90 0.98 13.94
CA LEU A 22 0.19 2.02 13.19
C LEU A 22 0.99 3.32 13.08
N PHE A 23 1.79 3.67 14.09
CA PHE A 23 2.69 4.83 14.04
C PHE A 23 3.75 4.65 12.96
N VAL A 24 4.51 3.55 13.01
CA VAL A 24 5.55 3.27 12.02
C VAL A 24 4.93 3.13 10.64
N TRP A 25 3.85 2.37 10.56
CA TRP A 25 3.17 2.08 9.31
C TRP A 25 2.53 3.31 8.68
N GLY A 26 1.76 4.07 9.45
CA GLY A 26 1.13 5.30 9.03
C GLY A 26 2.15 6.33 8.56
N GLY A 27 3.27 6.47 9.28
CA GLY A 27 4.38 7.32 8.86
C GLY A 27 4.97 6.91 7.51
N VAL A 28 5.25 5.62 7.31
CA VAL A 28 5.77 5.10 6.04
C VAL A 28 4.79 5.33 4.89
N VAL A 29 3.51 4.99 5.08
CA VAL A 29 2.47 5.17 4.04
C VAL A 29 2.28 6.63 3.68
N ALA A 30 2.23 7.53 4.67
CA ALA A 30 2.12 8.96 4.43
C ALA A 30 3.31 9.51 3.62
N ALA A 31 4.53 9.06 3.94
CA ALA A 31 5.74 9.48 3.24
C ALA A 31 5.80 8.98 1.78
N MET A 32 5.19 7.84 1.45
CA MET A 32 5.23 7.26 0.11
C MET A 32 4.64 8.20 -0.97
N TYR A 33 3.60 8.97 -0.65
CA TYR A 33 3.02 9.91 -1.60
C TYR A 33 4.03 11.02 -1.96
N THR A 34 4.63 11.64 -0.95
CA THR A 34 5.64 12.70 -1.14
C THR A 34 6.89 12.18 -1.85
N ILE A 35 7.37 10.99 -1.47
CA ILE A 35 8.52 10.36 -2.12
C ILE A 35 8.21 10.04 -3.59
N GLY A 36 7.00 9.55 -3.89
CA GLY A 36 6.56 9.28 -5.26
C GLY A 36 6.55 10.52 -6.14
N LEU A 37 6.01 11.63 -5.63
CA LEU A 37 6.02 12.91 -6.33
C LEU A 37 7.43 13.47 -6.50
N ALA A 38 8.27 13.42 -5.46
CA ALA A 38 9.67 13.85 -5.55
C ALA A 38 10.44 13.04 -6.60
N HIS A 39 10.20 11.72 -6.66
CA HIS A 39 10.82 10.85 -7.67
C HIS A 39 10.37 11.23 -9.09
N LEU A 40 9.07 11.44 -9.32
CA LEU A 40 8.56 11.91 -10.62
C LEU A 40 9.19 13.25 -11.02
N GLY A 41 9.23 14.21 -10.10
CA GLY A 41 9.81 15.54 -10.32
C GLY A 41 11.32 15.52 -10.59
N SER A 42 12.03 14.50 -10.11
CA SER A 42 13.46 14.32 -10.38
C SER A 42 13.78 13.79 -11.78
N GLN A 43 12.82 13.09 -12.41
CA GLN A 43 13.02 12.41 -13.69
C GLN A 43 12.33 13.10 -14.87
N LEU A 44 11.28 13.89 -14.62
CA LEU A 44 10.46 14.53 -15.64
C LEU A 44 10.32 16.02 -15.37
N SER A 45 10.11 16.81 -16.42
CA SER A 45 9.89 18.26 -16.30
C SER A 45 8.81 18.75 -17.28
N GLY A 46 8.31 19.97 -17.06
CA GLY A 46 7.35 20.62 -17.96
C GLY A 46 6.06 19.81 -18.16
N HIS A 47 5.66 19.62 -19.41
CA HIS A 47 4.42 18.93 -19.78
C HIS A 47 4.44 17.43 -19.40
N GLU A 48 5.58 16.75 -19.51
CA GLU A 48 5.70 15.33 -19.17
C GLU A 48 5.48 15.09 -17.67
N LEU A 49 5.98 15.99 -16.82
CA LEU A 49 5.75 15.93 -15.37
C LEU A 49 4.26 16.09 -15.03
N ALA A 50 3.56 17.01 -15.69
CA ALA A 50 2.12 17.21 -15.48
C ALA A 50 1.31 15.95 -15.86
N SER A 51 1.65 15.33 -17.00
CA SER A 51 1.00 14.09 -17.45
C SER A 51 1.28 12.92 -16.51
N ALA A 52 2.53 12.73 -16.09
CA ALA A 52 2.90 11.68 -15.15
C ALA A 52 2.23 11.86 -13.77
N ASN A 53 2.13 13.10 -13.28
CA ASN A 53 1.40 13.41 -12.05
C ASN A 53 -0.10 13.09 -12.17
N ALA A 54 -0.72 13.39 -13.32
CA ALA A 54 -2.12 13.03 -13.56
C ALA A 54 -2.34 11.51 -13.52
N ALA A 55 -1.45 10.74 -14.15
CA ALA A 55 -1.50 9.27 -14.07
C ALA A 55 -1.28 8.77 -12.63
N PHE A 56 -0.35 9.38 -11.89
CA PHE A 56 -0.07 9.03 -10.49
C PHE A 56 -1.29 9.25 -9.58
N VAL A 57 -1.93 10.41 -9.68
CA VAL A 57 -3.15 10.74 -8.91
C VAL A 57 -4.32 9.85 -9.33
N LEU A 58 -4.46 9.51 -10.62
CA LEU A 58 -5.46 8.55 -11.08
C LEU A 58 -5.27 7.19 -10.41
N CYS A 59 -4.06 6.64 -10.40
CA CYS A 59 -3.76 5.38 -9.70
C CYS A 59 -4.06 5.47 -8.20
N TYR A 60 -3.73 6.59 -7.57
CA TYR A 60 -4.06 6.84 -6.16
C TYR A 60 -5.59 6.86 -5.94
N GLY A 61 -6.34 7.52 -6.82
CA GLY A 61 -7.81 7.54 -6.80
C GLY A 61 -8.42 6.16 -6.94
N VAL A 62 -7.92 5.32 -7.85
CA VAL A 62 -8.34 3.92 -8.00
C VAL A 62 -8.11 3.15 -6.69
N GLY A 63 -6.95 3.35 -6.06
CA GLY A 63 -6.65 2.76 -4.75
C GLY A 63 -7.62 3.22 -3.65
N MET A 64 -7.98 4.50 -3.62
CA MET A 64 -8.96 5.05 -2.66
C MET A 64 -10.37 4.49 -2.85
N VAL A 65 -10.74 4.06 -4.05
CA VAL A 65 -12.05 3.44 -4.32
C VAL A 65 -12.03 1.94 -4.00
N ILE A 66 -11.04 1.22 -4.52
CA ILE A 66 -10.97 -0.25 -4.39
C ILE A 66 -10.59 -0.67 -2.97
N GLY A 67 -9.70 0.08 -2.31
CA GLY A 67 -9.15 -0.26 -1.00
C GLY A 67 -10.21 -0.43 0.09
N PRO A 68 -11.04 0.60 0.39
CA PRO A 68 -12.08 0.50 1.41
C PRO A 68 -13.10 -0.62 1.13
N GLN A 69 -13.45 -0.84 -0.14
CA GLN A 69 -14.38 -1.92 -0.53
C GLN A 69 -13.79 -3.29 -0.23
N ALA A 70 -12.54 -3.55 -0.65
CA ALA A 70 -11.87 -4.83 -0.38
C ALA A 70 -11.62 -5.05 1.12
N ILE A 71 -11.32 -4.00 1.87
CA ILE A 71 -11.19 -4.06 3.34
C ILE A 71 -12.53 -4.37 3.98
N GLY A 72 -13.60 -3.68 3.60
CA GLY A 72 -14.96 -3.91 4.09
C GLY A 72 -15.43 -5.34 3.86
N ILE A 73 -15.32 -5.84 2.62
CA ILE A 73 -15.63 -7.23 2.27
C ILE A 73 -14.81 -8.21 3.12
N GLY A 74 -13.52 -7.95 3.31
CA GLY A 74 -12.67 -8.77 4.15
C GLY A 74 -13.12 -8.78 5.61
N MET A 75 -13.54 -7.62 6.14
CA MET A 75 -14.07 -7.50 7.49
C MET A 75 -15.42 -8.19 7.66
N ASP A 76 -16.29 -8.15 6.65
CA ASP A 76 -17.57 -8.88 6.67
C ASP A 76 -17.34 -10.40 6.67
N ALA A 77 -16.34 -10.89 5.94
CA ALA A 77 -16.03 -12.32 5.84
C ALA A 77 -15.22 -12.88 7.03
N PHE A 78 -14.27 -12.13 7.58
CA PHE A 78 -13.30 -12.60 8.59
C PHE A 78 -13.34 -11.83 9.91
N GLY A 79 -14.36 -10.99 10.11
CA GLY A 79 -14.48 -10.10 11.26
C GLY A 79 -13.38 -9.03 11.30
N PRO A 80 -13.04 -8.48 12.49
CA PRO A 80 -12.03 -7.42 12.61
C PRO A 80 -10.64 -7.78 12.07
N SER A 81 -10.30 -9.08 12.05
CA SER A 81 -9.03 -9.56 11.48
C SER A 81 -8.94 -9.37 9.97
N GLY A 82 -10.09 -9.30 9.29
CA GLY A 82 -10.20 -9.10 7.85
C GLY A 82 -9.53 -7.82 7.34
N PHE A 83 -9.43 -6.78 8.17
CA PHE A 83 -8.68 -5.57 7.84
C PHE A 83 -7.21 -5.86 7.49
N GLY A 84 -6.53 -6.60 8.37
CA GLY A 84 -5.12 -6.98 8.18
C GLY A 84 -4.94 -7.92 6.99
N TRP A 85 -5.84 -8.89 6.84
CA TRP A 85 -5.80 -9.86 5.74
C TRP A 85 -6.01 -9.23 4.37
N SER A 86 -6.97 -8.30 4.23
CA SER A 86 -7.19 -7.57 2.96
C SER A 86 -5.97 -6.73 2.57
N LEU A 87 -5.34 -6.04 3.52
CA LEU A 87 -4.10 -5.32 3.25
C LEU A 87 -2.96 -6.26 2.87
N ALA A 88 -2.81 -7.39 3.58
CA ALA A 88 -1.81 -8.40 3.28
C ALA A 88 -1.97 -8.94 1.85
N LEU A 89 -3.20 -9.16 1.39
CA LEU A 89 -3.48 -9.56 0.01
C LEU A 89 -2.96 -8.54 -1.01
N PHE A 90 -3.22 -7.24 -0.81
CA PHE A 90 -2.70 -6.19 -1.70
C PHE A 90 -1.17 -6.14 -1.73
N PHE A 91 -0.52 -6.22 -0.55
CA PHE A 91 0.95 -6.25 -0.50
C PHE A 91 1.53 -7.51 -1.11
N ALA A 92 0.89 -8.67 -0.93
CA ALA A 92 1.32 -9.92 -1.53
C ALA A 92 1.20 -9.87 -3.06
N ALA A 93 0.08 -9.35 -3.59
CA ALA A 93 -0.12 -9.16 -5.02
C ALA A 93 0.92 -8.21 -5.62
N TYR A 94 1.19 -7.08 -4.96
CA TYR A 94 2.24 -6.15 -5.39
C TYR A 94 3.64 -6.78 -5.35
N MET A 95 3.97 -7.49 -4.27
CA MET A 95 5.26 -8.18 -4.12
C MET A 95 5.44 -9.25 -5.21
N LEU A 96 4.40 -10.02 -5.50
CA LEU A 96 4.41 -11.00 -6.60
C LEU A 96 4.65 -10.33 -7.95
N LEU A 97 3.98 -9.21 -8.24
CA LEU A 97 4.21 -8.44 -9.45
C LEU A 97 5.66 -7.98 -9.57
N VAL A 98 6.24 -7.43 -8.50
CA VAL A 98 7.63 -6.98 -8.46
C VAL A 98 8.60 -8.15 -8.66
N LEU A 99 8.36 -9.29 -7.99
CA LEU A 99 9.18 -10.49 -8.14
C LEU A 99 9.15 -11.01 -9.59
N VAL A 100 7.97 -11.09 -10.21
CA VAL A 100 7.83 -11.50 -11.61
C VAL A 100 8.59 -10.55 -12.54
N ARG A 101 8.51 -9.24 -12.32
CA ARG A 101 9.26 -8.25 -13.11
C ARG A 101 10.76 -8.37 -12.93
N LEU A 102 11.23 -8.62 -11.71
CA LEU A 102 12.65 -8.78 -11.42
C LEU A 102 13.22 -10.05 -12.07
N VAL A 103 12.52 -11.17 -11.92
CA VAL A 103 12.92 -12.46 -12.51
C VAL A 103 12.99 -12.37 -14.04
N ARG A 104 12.00 -11.72 -14.68
CA ARG A 104 12.01 -11.47 -16.14
C ARG A 104 13.12 -10.54 -16.63
N LYS A 105 13.71 -9.73 -15.76
CA LYS A 105 14.83 -8.84 -16.11
C LYS A 105 16.17 -9.56 -16.01
N ILE A 106 16.25 -10.61 -15.19
CA ILE A 106 17.47 -11.38 -14.92
C ILE A 106 17.63 -12.53 -15.90
N LEU A 107 16.53 -13.18 -16.29
CA LEU A 107 16.48 -14.19 -17.37
C LEU A 107 16.54 -13.52 -18.75
#